data_AF-A0A3L7PMS1-F1
#
_entry.id   AF-A0A3L7PMS1-F1
#
_cell.length_a   1.000
_cell.length_b   1.000
_cell.length_c   1.000
_cell.angle_alpha   90.00
_cell.angle_beta   90.00
_cell.angle_gamma   90.00
#
_symmetry.space_group_name_H-M   'P 1'
#
loop_
_entity.id
_entity.type
_entity.pdbx_description
1 polymer ?
#
loop_
_entity_poly.entity_id
_entity_poly.type
_entity_poly.pdbx_seq_one_letter_code
_entity_poly.pdbx_strand_id
1 'polypeptide(L)'
;MTAAVRIQMTACALLAAAGLLAGCSGAVGTADGPAGAPSNQVAELEPVSGEKPGTSAASGRFVETTEGAPAESGALADGTYPPDFTIDLTVLVGLGAPELLKVEERQAKYVVLPDGALHADASPFIDISTRPGRTRWLYEDQVQFLWSLCSQIGFTDERNANGPPNPDMLQVPRGERLAVMTFRARGRTWTFVRRATDAQPFDAAAVRIIRTIAILSWLPDYRAEDIAPERYDFGPDPYAVYRAIRAQQPATIRR
;
A
#
# COMPACT_ATOMS: atom_id res chain seq x y z
N MET A 1 36.82 -0.70 -44.10
CA MET A 1 36.35 -2.07 -43.87
C MET A 1 35.18 -1.99 -42.91
N THR A 2 34.00 -2.30 -43.42
CA THR A 2 32.67 -1.94 -42.91
C THR A 2 32.01 -3.23 -42.45
N ALA A 3 31.47 -3.28 -41.23
CA ALA A 3 30.53 -4.32 -40.84
C ALA A 3 29.61 -3.80 -39.74
N ALA A 4 28.52 -3.19 -40.17
CA ALA A 4 27.31 -2.99 -39.39
C ALA A 4 26.53 -4.31 -39.36
N VAL A 5 26.11 -4.76 -38.18
CA VAL A 5 25.19 -5.90 -38.05
C VAL A 5 23.89 -5.37 -37.47
N ARG A 6 22.94 -5.12 -38.38
CA ARG A 6 21.50 -5.00 -38.10
C ARG A 6 20.95 -6.41 -37.94
N ILE A 7 20.21 -6.69 -36.87
CA ILE A 7 19.30 -7.84 -36.81
C ILE A 7 17.90 -7.32 -36.52
N GLN A 8 17.00 -7.75 -37.39
CA GLN A 8 15.66 -7.27 -37.66
C GLN A 8 14.63 -7.87 -36.69
N MET A 9 13.58 -7.09 -36.46
CA MET A 9 12.29 -7.49 -35.89
C MET A 9 11.74 -8.79 -36.48
N THR A 10 11.12 -9.61 -35.63
CA THR A 10 10.03 -10.49 -36.07
C THR A 10 8.88 -10.40 -35.08
N ALA A 11 7.76 -9.83 -35.54
CA ALA A 11 6.48 -9.81 -34.87
C ALA A 11 5.76 -11.14 -35.12
N CYS A 12 5.12 -11.71 -34.10
CA CYS A 12 4.09 -12.73 -34.28
C CYS A 12 2.90 -12.36 -33.40
N ALA A 13 1.86 -11.85 -34.07
CA ALA A 13 0.53 -11.69 -33.52
C ALA A 13 -0.22 -13.03 -33.64
N LEU A 14 -0.96 -13.41 -32.61
CA LEU A 14 -2.00 -14.43 -32.72
C LEU A 14 -3.18 -14.04 -31.82
N LEU A 15 -4.24 -13.59 -32.50
CA LEU A 15 -5.61 -13.52 -31.98
C LEU A 15 -6.15 -14.93 -31.78
N ALA A 16 -6.88 -15.14 -30.69
CA ALA A 16 -7.99 -16.09 -30.65
C ALA A 16 -9.10 -15.53 -29.76
N ALA A 17 -10.32 -15.53 -30.31
CA ALA A 17 -11.55 -14.96 -29.76
C ALA A 17 -12.49 -16.07 -29.25
N ALA A 18 -13.55 -15.63 -28.55
CA ALA A 18 -14.76 -16.34 -28.11
C ALA A 18 -14.55 -17.36 -26.97
N GLY A 19 -15.35 -17.40 -25.90
CA GLY A 19 -16.65 -16.83 -25.58
C GLY A 19 -17.43 -17.90 -24.82
N LEU A 20 -18.02 -17.60 -23.64
CA LEU A 20 -19.23 -18.29 -23.17
C LEU A 20 -19.87 -17.55 -21.99
N LEU A 21 -21.18 -17.35 -22.12
CA LEU A 21 -22.13 -16.84 -21.14
C LEU A 21 -22.59 -17.97 -20.19
N ALA A 22 -22.66 -17.68 -18.88
CA ALA A 22 -23.64 -18.21 -17.92
C ALA A 22 -23.38 -17.48 -16.57
N GLY A 23 -24.29 -16.76 -15.91
CA GLY A 23 -25.73 -16.83 -15.93
C GLY A 23 -26.26 -17.69 -14.78
N CYS A 24 -26.06 -17.28 -13.53
CA CYS A 24 -26.81 -17.77 -12.37
C CYS A 24 -27.15 -16.60 -11.45
N SER A 25 -28.29 -15.98 -11.75
CA SER A 25 -29.05 -15.10 -10.87
C SER A 25 -29.60 -15.91 -9.71
N GLY A 26 -29.44 -15.43 -8.48
CA GLY A 26 -30.07 -15.99 -7.30
C GLY A 26 -30.44 -14.88 -6.32
N ALA A 27 -31.53 -14.17 -6.60
CA ALA A 27 -32.21 -13.30 -5.65
C ALA A 27 -33.63 -13.85 -5.49
N VAL A 28 -34.05 -14.14 -4.25
CA VAL A 28 -35.36 -13.80 -3.64
C VAL A 28 -35.28 -14.20 -2.16
N GLY A 29 -35.61 -13.26 -1.27
CA GLY A 29 -35.89 -13.56 0.14
C GLY A 29 -35.83 -12.36 1.07
N THR A 30 -36.66 -11.34 0.85
CA THR A 30 -37.01 -10.35 1.88
C THR A 30 -38.40 -10.66 2.44
N ALA A 31 -38.51 -10.70 3.77
CA ALA A 31 -39.73 -10.37 4.50
C ALA A 31 -39.35 -9.70 5.83
N ASP A 32 -40.07 -8.61 6.11
CA ASP A 32 -39.93 -7.58 7.14
C ASP A 32 -39.93 -8.00 8.61
N GLY A 33 -39.34 -7.13 9.46
CA GLY A 33 -39.93 -6.80 10.77
C GLY A 33 -38.97 -6.79 11.98
N PRO A 34 -38.93 -5.72 12.81
CA PRO A 34 -37.78 -5.38 13.64
C PRO A 34 -37.81 -6.01 15.05
N ALA A 35 -36.67 -6.49 15.53
CA ALA A 35 -36.45 -6.81 16.94
C ALA A 35 -35.53 -5.76 17.56
N GLY A 36 -36.08 -4.98 18.50
CA GLY A 36 -35.38 -3.92 19.22
C GLY A 36 -34.24 -4.42 20.12
N ALA A 37 -33.32 -3.51 20.40
CA ALA A 37 -32.14 -3.73 21.23
C ALA A 37 -32.50 -3.87 22.73
N PRO A 38 -31.87 -4.79 23.48
CA PRO A 38 -31.91 -4.73 24.93
C PRO A 38 -30.90 -3.69 25.46
N SER A 39 -31.45 -2.65 26.05
CA SER A 39 -30.78 -1.59 26.82
C SER A 39 -30.21 -2.15 28.14
N ASN A 40 -28.90 -2.02 28.34
CA ASN A 40 -28.23 -2.20 29.63
C ASN A 40 -27.94 -0.83 30.26
N GLN A 41 -28.95 -0.23 30.88
CA GLN A 41 -28.77 0.87 31.81
C GLN A 41 -28.65 0.28 33.22
N VAL A 42 -27.49 0.47 33.85
CA VAL A 42 -27.29 0.19 35.27
C VAL A 42 -27.23 1.55 35.98
N ALA A 43 -28.04 1.68 37.01
CA ALA A 43 -28.44 2.91 37.67
C ALA A 43 -27.28 3.70 38.31
N GLU A 44 -27.35 5.02 38.15
CA GLU A 44 -26.71 6.02 39.01
C GLU A 44 -27.22 5.89 40.45
N LEU A 45 -26.29 5.89 41.42
CA LEU A 45 -26.56 6.09 42.84
C LEU A 45 -25.46 6.99 43.42
N GLU A 46 -25.84 8.23 43.72
CA GLU A 46 -25.15 9.20 44.59
C GLU A 46 -26.29 9.91 45.39
N PRO A 47 -26.04 10.59 46.53
CA PRO A 47 -24.96 10.46 47.52
C PRO A 47 -25.51 10.37 48.96
N VAL A 48 -24.69 9.96 49.93
CA VAL A 48 -24.96 10.24 51.36
C VAL A 48 -23.74 10.90 51.99
N SER A 49 -23.99 12.15 52.40
CA SER A 49 -23.15 13.06 53.16
C SER A 49 -22.87 12.59 54.60
N GLY A 50 -21.65 12.84 55.08
CA GLY A 50 -21.25 12.68 56.48
C GLY A 50 -19.80 13.13 56.72
N GLU A 51 -19.63 14.35 57.21
CA GLU A 51 -18.38 15.02 57.61
C GLU A 51 -18.16 14.78 59.13
N LYS A 52 -17.01 14.34 59.70
CA LYS A 52 -15.76 15.06 60.10
C LYS A 52 -15.02 14.19 61.19
N PRO A 53 -13.91 14.59 61.85
CA PRO A 53 -12.50 14.81 61.46
C PRO A 53 -11.46 13.94 62.23
N GLY A 54 -10.17 13.97 61.86
CA GLY A 54 -9.08 13.53 62.76
C GLY A 54 -7.68 13.33 62.15
N THR A 55 -6.83 14.35 62.28
CA THR A 55 -5.38 14.34 62.59
C THR A 55 -4.38 13.41 61.86
N SER A 56 -3.58 14.04 60.99
CA SER A 56 -2.10 13.97 60.82
C SER A 56 -1.36 12.63 60.89
N ALA A 57 -0.76 12.23 59.75
CA ALA A 57 0.63 11.79 59.70
C ALA A 57 1.23 12.01 58.30
N ALA A 58 2.43 12.57 58.27
CA ALA A 58 3.22 12.90 57.11
C ALA A 58 3.67 11.65 56.31
N SER A 59 3.69 11.76 54.99
CA SER A 59 4.57 10.96 54.14
C SER A 59 5.00 11.80 52.93
N GLY A 60 6.32 11.93 52.78
CA GLY A 60 6.97 12.81 51.83
C GLY A 60 6.61 12.47 50.39
N ARG A 61 6.18 13.49 49.65
CA ARG A 61 5.98 13.40 48.21
C ARG A 61 7.32 13.62 47.53
N PHE A 62 7.86 12.53 47.00
CA PHE A 62 8.96 12.54 46.03
C PHE A 62 8.52 13.38 44.82
N VAL A 63 9.16 14.54 44.63
CA VAL A 63 9.00 15.36 43.42
C VAL A 63 10.01 14.82 42.42
N GLU A 64 9.54 13.99 41.49
CA GLU A 64 10.32 13.63 40.32
C GLU A 64 10.19 14.76 39.30
N THR A 65 11.12 15.71 39.39
CA THR A 65 11.38 16.68 38.32
C THR A 65 11.87 15.90 37.11
N THR A 66 10.96 15.53 36.20
CA THR A 66 11.36 15.00 34.89
C THR A 66 11.78 16.18 34.02
N GLU A 67 13.08 16.45 34.07
CA GLU A 67 13.78 17.37 33.20
C GLU A 67 13.80 16.79 31.77
N GLY A 68 13.18 17.52 30.83
CA GLY A 68 13.54 17.51 29.41
C GLY A 68 13.15 16.29 28.56
N ALA A 69 11.86 16.12 28.25
CA ALA A 69 11.48 15.47 26.99
C ALA A 69 11.87 16.39 25.82
N PRO A 70 12.41 15.87 24.69
CA PRO A 70 12.82 16.71 23.57
C PRO A 70 11.60 17.43 23.00
N ALA A 71 11.79 18.74 22.76
CA ALA A 71 10.77 19.65 22.27
C ALA A 71 9.95 19.04 21.13
N GLU A 72 8.64 18.92 21.36
CA GLU A 72 7.65 18.64 20.33
C GLU A 72 7.84 19.66 19.20
N SER A 73 8.07 19.14 17.98
CA SER A 73 8.31 19.97 16.80
C SER A 73 7.17 20.97 16.58
N GLY A 74 7.51 22.26 16.56
CA GLY A 74 6.60 23.36 16.27
C GLY A 74 6.14 23.40 14.81
N ALA A 75 5.27 22.47 14.41
CA ALA A 75 4.59 22.49 13.12
C ALA A 75 3.12 22.02 13.26
N LEU A 76 2.36 22.67 14.14
CA LEU A 76 0.91 22.55 14.23
C LEU A 76 0.26 23.90 13.94
N ALA A 77 0.49 24.44 12.75
CA ALA A 77 -0.35 25.52 12.22
C ALA A 77 -1.38 24.85 11.30
N ASP A 78 -2.65 24.84 11.73
CA ASP A 78 -3.84 24.14 11.18
C ASP A 78 -4.00 22.64 11.56
N GLY A 79 -3.56 22.30 12.77
CA GLY A 79 -3.12 20.97 13.24
C GLY A 79 -4.11 19.82 13.42
N THR A 80 -5.17 19.67 12.62
CA THR A 80 -5.94 18.42 12.60
C THR A 80 -6.33 18.02 11.18
N TYR A 81 -6.21 16.72 10.86
CA TYR A 81 -6.66 16.20 9.58
C TYR A 81 -8.19 16.38 9.41
N PRO A 82 -8.69 16.72 8.21
CA PRO A 82 -10.12 16.85 7.96
C PRO A 82 -10.87 15.52 8.16
N PRO A 83 -12.09 15.50 8.71
CA PRO A 83 -12.80 14.24 9.01
C PRO A 83 -13.18 13.44 7.76
N ASP A 84 -13.19 14.07 6.59
CA ASP A 84 -13.49 13.46 5.30
C ASP A 84 -12.24 13.23 4.44
N PHE A 85 -11.04 13.32 5.03
CA PHE A 85 -9.81 13.22 4.25
C PHE A 85 -9.62 11.81 3.71
N THR A 86 -9.09 11.70 2.49
CA THR A 86 -8.57 10.43 1.97
C THR A 86 -7.28 10.68 1.20
N ILE A 87 -6.36 9.73 1.27
CA ILE A 87 -5.13 9.72 0.46
C ILE A 87 -5.14 8.43 -0.36
N ASP A 88 -5.31 8.52 -1.67
CA ASP A 88 -5.14 7.41 -2.62
C ASP A 88 -3.83 7.65 -3.38
N LEU A 89 -2.82 6.84 -3.07
CA LEU A 89 -1.52 6.87 -3.71
C LEU A 89 -1.34 5.60 -4.52
N THR A 90 -1.08 5.74 -5.82
CA THR A 90 -0.77 4.63 -6.70
C THR A 90 0.56 4.89 -7.41
N VAL A 91 1.52 3.97 -7.25
CA VAL A 91 2.75 3.92 -8.05
C VAL A 91 2.54 2.92 -9.16
N LEU A 92 2.69 3.37 -10.40
CA LEU A 92 2.53 2.55 -11.60
C LEU A 92 3.85 2.48 -12.36
N VAL A 93 4.14 1.31 -12.92
CA VAL A 93 5.35 1.04 -13.68
C VAL A 93 4.98 0.75 -15.13
N GLY A 94 5.58 1.49 -16.06
CA GLY A 94 5.33 1.35 -17.49
C GLY A 94 6.05 0.15 -18.06
N LEU A 95 5.50 -0.41 -19.15
CA LEU A 95 6.14 -1.51 -19.86
C LEU A 95 7.58 -1.13 -20.28
N GLY A 96 8.53 -2.03 -19.99
CA GLY A 96 9.94 -1.86 -20.34
C GLY A 96 10.73 -0.97 -19.37
N ALA A 97 10.13 -0.44 -18.31
CA ALA A 97 10.88 0.13 -17.20
C ALA A 97 11.61 -0.99 -16.45
N PRO A 98 12.88 -0.81 -16.05
CA PRO A 98 13.62 -1.83 -15.32
C PRO A 98 12.97 -2.11 -13.97
N GLU A 99 13.10 -3.35 -13.52
CA GLU A 99 12.67 -3.71 -12.18
C GLU A 99 13.62 -3.09 -11.16
N LEU A 100 13.07 -2.30 -10.24
CA LEU A 100 13.82 -1.63 -9.20
C LEU A 100 13.38 -2.15 -7.83
N LEU A 101 14.36 -2.26 -6.93
CA LEU A 101 14.19 -2.90 -5.63
C LEU A 101 13.46 -2.01 -4.62
N LYS A 102 13.57 -0.69 -4.78
CA LYS A 102 13.07 0.29 -3.83
C LYS A 102 11.55 0.37 -3.89
N VAL A 103 10.92 0.49 -2.73
CA VAL A 103 9.46 0.50 -2.61
C VAL A 103 8.83 1.68 -3.35
N GLU A 104 9.49 2.83 -3.39
CA GLU A 104 8.99 4.01 -4.12
C GLU A 104 8.98 3.86 -5.64
N GLU A 105 9.67 2.86 -6.18
CA GLU A 105 9.80 2.60 -7.61
C GLU A 105 9.01 1.36 -8.07
N ARG A 106 8.37 0.68 -7.12
CA ARG A 106 7.62 -0.56 -7.34
C ARG A 106 6.14 -0.27 -7.53
N GLN A 107 5.49 -1.13 -8.31
CA GLN A 107 4.06 -1.03 -8.55
C GLN A 107 3.29 -1.39 -7.27
N ALA A 108 2.65 -0.38 -6.70
CA ALA A 108 1.99 -0.49 -5.40
C ALA A 108 0.86 0.53 -5.30
N LYS A 109 -0.14 0.20 -4.49
CA LYS A 109 -1.25 1.09 -4.19
C LYS A 109 -1.47 1.17 -2.70
N TYR A 110 -1.76 2.37 -2.23
CA TYR A 110 -2.03 2.71 -0.84
C TYR A 110 -3.27 3.59 -0.77
N VAL A 111 -4.17 3.28 0.15
CA VAL A 111 -5.33 4.10 0.46
C VAL A 111 -5.40 4.31 1.97
N VAL A 112 -5.38 5.56 2.40
CA VAL A 112 -5.58 5.96 3.80
C VAL A 112 -6.92 6.65 3.94
N LEU A 113 -7.72 6.15 4.87
CA LEU A 113 -9.04 6.64 5.22
C LEU A 113 -9.00 7.42 6.55
N PRO A 114 -10.03 8.24 6.85
CA PRO A 114 -9.99 9.14 8.00
C PRO A 114 -10.18 8.44 9.34
N ASP A 115 -10.69 7.21 9.34
CA ASP A 115 -10.78 6.32 10.50
C ASP A 115 -9.44 5.63 10.82
N GLY A 116 -8.38 5.93 10.06
CA GLY A 116 -7.07 5.32 10.21
C GLY A 116 -6.94 3.97 9.50
N ALA A 117 -7.94 3.52 8.73
CA ALA A 117 -7.78 2.32 7.91
C ALA A 117 -6.76 2.57 6.80
N LEU A 118 -5.66 1.80 6.84
CA LEU A 118 -4.64 1.78 5.80
C LEU A 118 -4.80 0.51 4.98
N HIS A 119 -5.06 0.70 3.69
CA HIS A 119 -5.13 -0.35 2.68
C HIS A 119 -3.90 -0.26 1.81
N ALA A 120 -3.20 -1.36 1.61
CA ALA A 120 -2.04 -1.38 0.74
C ALA A 120 -1.87 -2.75 0.09
N ASP A 121 -1.38 -2.73 -1.14
CA ASP A 121 -0.97 -3.91 -1.88
C ASP A 121 0.18 -3.53 -2.84
N ALA A 122 1.04 -4.49 -3.17
CA ALA A 122 2.14 -4.33 -4.10
C ALA A 122 2.18 -5.52 -5.06
N SER A 123 1.92 -5.28 -6.33
CA SER A 123 1.84 -6.32 -7.36
C SER A 123 1.97 -5.70 -8.76
N PRO A 124 2.57 -6.41 -9.74
CA PRO A 124 2.64 -5.96 -11.14
C PRO A 124 1.29 -5.73 -11.82
N PHE A 125 0.19 -6.21 -11.21
CA PHE A 125 -1.16 -6.12 -11.75
C PHE A 125 -1.99 -4.97 -11.16
N ILE A 126 -1.41 -4.19 -10.25
CA ILE A 126 -2.11 -3.07 -9.61
C ILE A 126 -2.32 -1.94 -10.61
N ASP A 127 -3.54 -1.42 -10.67
CA ASP A 127 -3.89 -0.24 -11.45
C ASP A 127 -4.50 0.86 -10.56
N ILE A 128 -4.88 1.98 -11.18
CA ILE A 128 -5.52 3.11 -10.48
C ILE A 128 -6.88 2.73 -9.90
N SER A 129 -7.60 1.79 -10.53
CA SER A 129 -8.92 1.37 -10.09
C SER A 129 -8.88 0.33 -8.95
N THR A 130 -7.73 -0.31 -8.74
CA THR A 130 -7.52 -1.37 -7.75
C THR A 130 -7.92 -0.88 -6.36
N ARG A 131 -8.59 -1.76 -5.61
CA ARG A 131 -9.01 -1.53 -4.23
C ARG A 131 -8.27 -2.52 -3.33
N PRO A 132 -7.11 -2.13 -2.77
CA PRO A 132 -6.33 -3.03 -1.93
C PRO A 132 -7.11 -3.43 -0.67
N GLY A 133 -6.80 -4.63 -0.16
CA GLY A 133 -7.27 -5.06 1.15
C GLY A 133 -6.73 -4.17 2.27
N ARG A 134 -7.42 -4.15 3.41
CA ARG A 134 -6.92 -3.42 4.58
C ARG A 134 -5.69 -4.12 5.13
N THR A 135 -4.58 -3.41 5.21
CA THR A 135 -3.32 -3.93 5.73
C THR A 135 -3.27 -3.77 7.26
N ARG A 136 -3.63 -2.58 7.76
CA ARG A 136 -3.67 -2.32 9.21
C ARG A 136 -4.52 -1.11 9.57
N TRP A 137 -4.67 -0.92 10.88
CA TRP A 137 -5.19 0.32 11.49
C TRP A 137 -4.03 1.20 11.93
N LEU A 138 -4.11 2.48 11.60
CA LEU A 138 -3.21 3.51 12.07
C LEU A 138 -3.77 4.13 13.35
N TYR A 139 -2.87 4.45 14.29
CA TYR A 139 -3.24 5.30 15.42
C TYR A 139 -3.50 6.73 14.94
N GLU A 140 -4.31 7.47 15.68
CA GLU A 140 -4.65 8.85 15.37
C GLU A 140 -3.39 9.73 15.18
N ASP A 141 -2.38 9.55 16.04
CA ASP A 141 -1.09 10.27 15.93
C ASP A 141 -0.36 9.96 14.61
N GLN A 142 -0.45 8.73 14.11
CA GLN A 142 0.16 8.34 12.84
C GLN A 142 -0.57 8.96 11.65
N VAL A 143 -1.90 9.04 11.73
CA VAL A 143 -2.73 9.71 10.73
C VAL A 143 -2.42 11.21 10.71
N GLN A 144 -2.38 11.83 11.89
CA GLN A 144 -2.04 13.24 12.07
C GLN A 144 -0.64 13.55 11.55
N PHE A 145 0.34 12.70 11.85
CA PHE A 145 1.70 12.80 11.32
C PHE A 145 1.72 12.77 9.79
N LEU A 146 1.02 11.79 9.19
CA LEU A 146 0.97 11.64 7.73
C LEU A 146 0.33 12.86 7.05
N TRP A 147 -0.80 13.34 7.59
CA TRP A 147 -1.46 14.53 7.06
C TRP A 147 -0.59 15.79 7.19
N SER A 148 0.05 15.97 8.34
CA SER A 148 0.97 17.09 8.58
C SER A 148 2.16 17.05 7.63
N LEU A 149 2.70 15.86 7.34
CA LEU A 149 3.74 15.66 6.34
C LEU A 149 3.27 16.07 4.94
N CYS A 150 2.08 15.67 4.52
CA CYS A 150 1.50 16.08 3.24
C CYS A 150 1.31 17.59 3.17
N SER A 151 0.91 18.22 4.28
CA SER A 151 0.74 19.67 4.39
C SER A 151 2.07 20.42 4.25
N GLN A 152 3.10 19.99 4.97
CA GLN A 152 4.44 20.58 4.90
C GLN A 152 5.05 20.52 3.49
N ILE A 153 4.75 19.46 2.75
CA ILE A 153 5.24 19.28 1.38
C ILE A 153 4.39 20.06 0.35
N GLY A 154 3.17 20.47 0.72
CA GLY A 154 2.26 21.22 -0.14
C GLY A 154 1.28 20.37 -0.96
N PHE A 155 1.13 19.08 -0.64
CA PHE A 155 0.17 18.19 -1.30
C PHE A 155 -1.28 18.39 -0.80
N THR A 156 -1.48 19.16 0.27
CA THR A 156 -2.82 19.52 0.76
C THR A 156 -3.43 20.72 0.02
N ASP A 157 -2.64 21.45 -0.80
CA ASP A 157 -3.11 22.59 -1.57
C ASP A 157 -3.52 22.17 -2.99
N GLU A 158 -4.81 22.18 -3.23
CA GLU A 158 -5.44 21.90 -4.53
C GLU A 158 -4.88 22.75 -5.67
N ARG A 159 -4.46 24.00 -5.42
CA ARG A 159 -3.96 24.90 -6.46
C ARG A 159 -2.64 24.43 -7.07
N ASN A 160 -1.91 23.58 -6.35
CA ASN A 160 -0.65 23.00 -6.81
C ASN A 160 -0.86 21.67 -7.55
N ALA A 161 -2.09 21.16 -7.62
CA ALA A 161 -2.41 19.91 -8.29
C ALA A 161 -2.17 20.03 -9.79
N ASN A 162 -1.50 19.04 -10.36
CA ASN A 162 -1.09 19.00 -11.77
C ASN A 162 -1.65 17.78 -12.52
N GLY A 163 -2.49 16.99 -11.87
CA GLY A 163 -3.15 15.82 -12.45
C GLY A 163 -4.55 16.11 -13.00
N PRO A 164 -5.09 15.20 -13.82
CA PRO A 164 -6.48 15.29 -14.27
C PRO A 164 -7.45 15.06 -13.12
N PRO A 165 -8.70 15.57 -13.22
CA PRO A 165 -9.75 15.28 -12.23
C PRO A 165 -10.09 13.80 -12.10
N ASN A 166 -10.00 13.05 -13.20
CA ASN A 166 -10.15 11.60 -13.21
C ASN A 166 -8.77 10.94 -13.40
N PRO A 167 -8.18 10.32 -12.36
CA PRO A 167 -6.89 9.67 -12.47
C PRO A 167 -6.92 8.44 -13.40
N ASP A 168 -8.07 7.78 -13.60
CA ASP A 168 -8.18 6.60 -14.49
C ASP A 168 -7.87 6.91 -15.97
N MET A 169 -7.86 8.19 -16.35
CA MET A 169 -7.45 8.63 -17.67
C MET A 169 -5.93 8.63 -17.88
N LEU A 170 -5.15 8.47 -16.80
CA LEU A 170 -3.71 8.46 -16.86
C LEU A 170 -3.22 7.13 -17.43
N GLN A 171 -2.36 7.23 -18.44
CA GLN A 171 -1.61 6.11 -18.98
C GLN A 171 -0.14 6.29 -18.67
N VAL A 172 0.49 5.21 -18.21
CA VAL A 172 1.93 5.18 -17.93
C VAL A 172 2.68 5.01 -19.24
N PRO A 173 3.56 5.94 -19.63
CA PRO A 173 4.38 5.75 -20.81
C PRO A 173 5.35 4.58 -20.64
N ARG A 174 5.80 4.01 -21.76
CA ARG A 174 6.82 2.95 -21.75
C ARG A 174 8.13 3.47 -21.16
N GLY A 175 8.76 2.67 -20.30
CA GLY A 175 10.01 3.04 -19.62
C GLY A 175 9.86 4.11 -18.53
N GLU A 176 8.66 4.61 -18.28
CA GLU A 176 8.37 5.59 -17.22
C GLU A 176 7.69 4.94 -16.02
N ARG A 177 7.76 5.62 -14.89
CA ARG A 177 7.00 5.33 -13.68
C ARG A 177 6.16 6.55 -13.33
N LEU A 178 4.94 6.33 -12.87
CA LEU A 178 4.05 7.39 -12.41
C LEU A 178 3.70 7.17 -10.95
N ALA A 179 3.84 8.20 -10.13
CA ALA A 179 3.21 8.28 -8.82
C ALA A 179 1.99 9.20 -8.94
N VAL A 180 0.81 8.62 -8.80
CA VAL A 180 -0.48 9.31 -8.85
C VAL A 180 -0.98 9.41 -7.42
N MET A 181 -1.11 10.63 -6.92
CA MET A 181 -1.52 10.90 -5.54
C MET A 181 -2.80 11.73 -5.58
N THR A 182 -3.93 11.09 -5.28
CA THR A 182 -5.23 11.73 -5.20
C THR A 182 -5.58 11.99 -3.74
N PHE A 183 -5.85 13.24 -3.44
CA PHE A 183 -6.26 13.68 -2.11
C PHE A 183 -7.72 14.09 -2.16
N ARG A 184 -8.42 13.79 -1.07
CA ARG A 184 -9.74 14.36 -0.78
C ARG A 184 -9.65 15.05 0.56
N ALA A 185 -10.25 16.22 0.67
CA ALA A 185 -10.63 16.81 1.95
C ALA A 185 -11.60 17.97 1.74
N ARG A 186 -12.42 18.26 2.75
CA ARG A 186 -13.38 19.37 2.75
C ARG A 186 -14.30 19.34 1.52
N GLY A 187 -14.74 18.14 1.14
CA GLY A 187 -15.61 17.88 0.00
C GLY A 187 -14.95 18.00 -1.37
N ARG A 188 -13.67 18.36 -1.46
CA ARG A 188 -12.95 18.52 -2.74
C ARG A 188 -11.95 17.39 -2.96
N THR A 189 -11.65 17.12 -4.22
CA THR A 189 -10.73 16.07 -4.64
C THR A 189 -9.77 16.63 -5.69
N TRP A 190 -8.48 16.37 -5.53
CA TRP A 190 -7.44 16.84 -6.44
C TRP A 190 -6.32 15.80 -6.56
N THR A 191 -5.62 15.80 -7.69
CA THR A 191 -4.64 14.77 -8.02
C THR A 191 -3.30 15.40 -8.38
N PHE A 192 -2.23 14.85 -7.82
CA PHE A 192 -0.86 15.12 -8.24
C PHE A 192 -0.33 13.95 -9.04
N VAL A 193 0.41 14.27 -10.10
CA VAL A 193 1.12 13.28 -10.90
C VAL A 193 2.60 13.62 -10.85
N ARG A 194 3.41 12.63 -10.48
CA ARG A 194 4.86 12.68 -10.56
C ARG A 194 5.35 11.62 -11.50
N ARG A 195 6.36 11.97 -12.29
CA ARG A 195 6.95 11.09 -13.30
C ARG A 195 8.38 10.78 -12.88
N ALA A 196 8.79 9.54 -13.13
CA ALA A 196 10.17 9.12 -13.00
C ALA A 196 10.58 8.28 -14.20
N THR A 197 11.85 8.36 -14.53
CA THR A 197 12.56 7.48 -15.49
C THR A 197 13.80 6.94 -14.78
N ASP A 198 14.54 6.06 -15.44
CA ASP A 198 15.79 5.55 -14.86
C ASP A 198 16.86 6.62 -14.68
N ALA A 199 16.86 7.65 -15.54
CA ALA A 199 17.77 8.79 -15.44
C ALA A 199 17.28 9.86 -14.45
N GLN A 200 15.97 9.98 -14.28
CA GLN A 200 15.34 11.01 -13.46
C GLN A 200 14.40 10.34 -12.44
N PRO A 201 14.87 10.09 -11.20
CA PRO A 201 14.03 9.50 -10.16
C PRO A 201 12.89 10.45 -9.76
N PHE A 202 11.95 9.93 -8.97
CA PHE A 202 10.92 10.75 -8.36
C PHE A 202 11.54 11.89 -7.53
N ASP A 203 10.83 13.02 -7.46
CA ASP A 203 11.25 14.11 -6.59
C ASP A 203 11.24 13.68 -5.11
N ALA A 204 12.06 14.36 -4.31
CA ALA A 204 12.24 14.00 -2.90
C ALA A 204 10.93 14.05 -2.08
N ALA A 205 9.99 14.90 -2.48
CA ALA A 205 8.69 15.05 -1.84
C ALA A 205 7.81 13.79 -2.05
N ALA A 206 7.72 13.31 -3.29
CA ALA A 206 7.03 12.09 -3.64
C ALA A 206 7.68 10.87 -2.97
N VAL A 207 8.99 10.74 -3.07
CA VAL A 207 9.74 9.65 -2.43
C VAL A 207 9.46 9.61 -0.93
N ARG A 208 9.50 10.77 -0.25
CA ARG A 208 9.26 10.84 1.19
C ARG A 208 7.88 10.33 1.57
N ILE A 209 6.83 10.74 0.87
CA ILE A 209 5.46 10.27 1.17
C ILE A 209 5.30 8.78 0.86
N ILE A 210 5.74 8.33 -0.31
CA ILE A 210 5.61 6.93 -0.71
C ILE A 210 6.32 6.04 0.32
N ARG A 211 7.56 6.37 0.68
CA ARG A 211 8.31 5.61 1.69
C ARG A 211 7.67 5.68 3.07
N THR A 212 7.15 6.84 3.49
CA THR A 212 6.43 6.94 4.77
C THR A 212 5.21 6.03 4.81
N ILE A 213 4.35 6.06 3.78
CA ILE A 213 3.16 5.21 3.73
C ILE A 213 3.56 3.73 3.60
N ALA A 214 4.59 3.40 2.83
CA ALA A 214 5.12 2.05 2.70
C ALA A 214 5.63 1.48 4.05
N ILE A 215 6.33 2.28 4.85
CA ILE A 215 6.76 1.90 6.19
C ILE A 215 5.53 1.66 7.08
N LEU A 216 4.53 2.54 7.01
CA LEU A 216 3.27 2.35 7.73
C LEU A 216 2.50 1.11 7.22
N SER A 217 2.64 0.71 5.97
CA SER A 217 1.98 -0.49 5.43
C SER A 217 2.82 -1.76 5.53
N TRP A 218 4.00 -1.72 6.18
CA TRP A 218 4.96 -2.82 6.21
C TRP A 218 5.36 -3.35 4.82
N LEU A 219 5.42 -2.49 3.81
CA LEU A 219 5.98 -2.85 2.51
C LEU A 219 7.48 -2.54 2.51
N PRO A 220 8.35 -3.55 2.60
CA PRO A 220 9.79 -3.34 2.59
C PRO A 220 10.31 -3.09 1.18
N ASP A 221 11.52 -2.53 1.11
CA ASP A 221 12.35 -2.64 -0.08
C ASP A 221 12.67 -4.11 -0.32
N TYR A 222 12.75 -4.51 -1.59
CA TYR A 222 13.25 -5.84 -1.93
C TYR A 222 14.77 -5.88 -1.82
N ARG A 223 15.28 -7.05 -1.46
CA ARG A 223 16.68 -7.40 -1.64
C ARG A 223 16.85 -8.08 -2.99
N ALA A 224 18.07 -8.10 -3.51
CA ALA A 224 18.34 -8.71 -4.81
C ALA A 224 17.98 -10.21 -4.80
N GLU A 225 18.19 -10.87 -3.67
CA GLU A 225 17.81 -12.25 -3.41
C GLU A 225 16.29 -12.50 -3.41
N ASP A 226 15.46 -11.50 -3.06
CA ASP A 226 14.00 -11.66 -3.00
C ASP A 226 13.37 -11.76 -4.41
N ILE A 227 14.06 -11.24 -5.43
CA ILE A 227 13.59 -11.22 -6.83
C ILE A 227 14.17 -12.36 -7.64
N ALA A 228 15.38 -12.81 -7.31
CA ALA A 228 15.98 -13.96 -7.97
C ALA A 228 15.11 -15.20 -7.72
N PRO A 229 14.60 -15.87 -8.77
CA PRO A 229 13.87 -17.11 -8.56
C PRO A 229 14.79 -18.09 -7.83
N GLU A 230 14.40 -18.51 -6.63
CA GLU A 230 15.12 -19.58 -5.94
C GLU A 230 15.07 -20.81 -6.84
N ARG A 231 16.20 -21.11 -7.50
CA ARG A 231 16.40 -22.38 -8.15
C ARG A 231 16.61 -23.41 -7.05
N TYR A 232 15.51 -24.02 -6.64
CA TYR A 232 15.58 -25.32 -5.99
C TYR A 232 16.23 -26.27 -7.00
N ASP A 233 17.54 -26.48 -6.84
CA ASP A 233 18.20 -27.58 -7.51
C ASP A 233 17.51 -28.82 -6.94
N PHE A 234 16.76 -29.55 -7.77
CA PHE A 234 15.93 -30.70 -7.37
C PHE A 234 16.77 -31.91 -6.92
N GLY A 235 17.99 -31.67 -6.45
CA GLY A 235 19.03 -32.64 -6.23
C GLY A 235 19.57 -33.21 -7.54
N PRO A 236 20.43 -34.24 -7.45
CA PRO A 236 20.86 -35.01 -8.60
C PRO A 236 19.64 -35.58 -9.34
N ASP A 237 19.72 -35.65 -10.68
CA ASP A 237 18.63 -36.19 -11.51
C ASP A 237 18.16 -37.56 -10.98
N PRO A 238 16.91 -37.68 -10.49
CA PRO A 238 16.41 -38.91 -9.86
C PRO A 238 16.35 -40.09 -10.84
N TYR A 239 16.40 -39.82 -12.15
CA TYR A 239 16.36 -40.83 -13.21
C TYR A 239 17.73 -41.25 -13.73
N ALA A 240 18.83 -40.65 -13.25
CA ALA A 240 20.18 -41.00 -13.69
C ALA A 240 20.48 -42.50 -13.51
N VAL A 241 20.04 -43.08 -12.39
CA VAL A 241 20.20 -44.51 -12.07
C VAL A 241 19.48 -45.40 -13.09
N TYR A 242 18.24 -45.08 -13.44
CA TYR A 242 17.47 -45.89 -14.40
C TYR A 242 18.02 -45.81 -15.81
N ARG A 243 18.60 -44.66 -16.21
CA ARG A 243 19.27 -44.54 -17.52
C ARG A 243 20.56 -45.35 -17.57
N ALA A 244 21.32 -45.41 -16.48
CA ALA A 244 22.49 -46.29 -16.39
C ALA A 244 22.10 -47.78 -16.51
N ILE A 245 21.03 -48.20 -15.82
CA ILE A 245 20.51 -49.57 -15.92
C ILE A 245 20.03 -49.89 -17.35
N ARG A 246 19.29 -48.98 -17.99
CA ARG A 246 18.85 -49.14 -19.38
C ARG A 246 20.02 -49.24 -20.36
N ALA A 247 21.09 -48.48 -20.16
CA ALA A 247 22.28 -48.53 -21.00
C ALA A 247 23.06 -49.84 -20.84
N GLN A 248 23.00 -50.48 -19.67
CA GLN A 248 23.65 -51.75 -19.37
C GLN A 248 22.84 -52.97 -19.81
N GLN A 249 21.52 -52.83 -20.00
CA GLN A 249 20.69 -53.91 -20.52
C GLN A 249 20.81 -53.95 -22.05
N PRO A 250 21.42 -55.02 -22.63
CA PRO A 250 21.38 -55.19 -24.08
C PRO A 250 19.93 -55.34 -24.51
N ALA A 251 19.57 -54.66 -25.61
CA ALA A 251 18.25 -54.74 -26.23
C ALA A 251 17.98 -56.20 -26.63
N THR A 252 17.43 -56.98 -25.69
CA THR A 252 17.02 -58.35 -25.95
C THR A 252 15.68 -58.24 -26.65
N ILE A 253 15.78 -58.17 -27.98
CA ILE A 253 14.66 -58.13 -28.93
C ILE A 253 13.71 -59.28 -28.56
N ARG A 254 12.53 -58.95 -28.03
CA ARG A 254 11.40 -59.89 -28.02
C ARG A 254 10.91 -60.02 -29.46
N ARG A 255 11.14 -61.20 -30.06
CA ARG A 255 10.37 -61.70 -31.20
C ARG A 255 9.03 -62.24 -30.72
#